data_AF-A0A7V4KE40-F1
#
_entry.id   AF-A0A7V4KE40-F1
#
_cell.length_a   1.000
_cell.length_b   1.000
_cell.length_c   1.000
_cell.angle_alpha   90.00
_cell.angle_beta   90.00
_cell.angle_gamma   90.00
#
_symmetry.space_group_name_H-M   'P 1'
#
loop_
_entity.id
_entity.type
_entity.pdbx_description
1 polymer ?
#
loop_
_entity_poly.entity_id
_entity_poly.type
_entity_poly.pdbx_seq_one_letter_code
_entity_poly.pdbx_strand_id
1 'polypeptide(L)'
;MESINRYFGISQAGSTVRREVVAGITTFLTMAYIVFVNPSILVQAVPGIFDQTGKIIDQALYNSYYGAFMVATIVGGAVATIIMGLFANYPFALAPGMGLNAYFTYTVCLKLGIPWQLALTAVFIEGLIFVFLTVTGARAFVARAVPQPVKAATGAGIGLFIALIGLKNAGIVMPDPVTAVTLGHLNRPDTLLAILGFFITVVLFALNVPGSILLGIILTTIIGATPLFNVTQYQGIIGKIPDISPTFFKLQFDAQTLLSGTFWVVVATFFFVDFFDTLGTLTGLAEGTGFTKKNGELERGTRAYLADAIGT
;
A
#
# COMPACT_ATOMS: atom_id res chain seq x y z
N MET A 1 14.56 -22.07 21.56
CA MET A 1 15.29 -20.95 20.91
C MET A 1 16.35 -21.43 19.93
N GLU A 2 17.06 -22.55 20.18
CA GLU A 2 18.07 -23.08 19.24
C GLU A 2 17.52 -23.41 17.84
N SER A 3 16.32 -24.00 17.72
CA SER A 3 15.73 -24.30 16.40
C SER A 3 15.42 -23.06 15.58
N ILE A 4 14.97 -21.98 16.22
CA ILE A 4 14.70 -20.68 15.58
C ILE A 4 16.03 -20.04 15.15
N ASN A 5 17.02 -20.06 16.03
CA ASN A 5 18.34 -19.53 15.74
C ASN A 5 19.01 -20.27 14.57
N ARG A 6 18.84 -21.60 14.49
CA ARG A 6 19.36 -22.44 13.41
C ARG A 6 18.64 -22.20 12.08
N TYR A 7 17.33 -21.96 12.09
CA TYR A 7 16.55 -21.75 10.87
C TYR A 7 16.81 -20.38 10.22
N PHE A 8 16.75 -19.32 11.04
CA PHE A 8 16.92 -17.94 10.58
C PHE A 8 18.38 -17.49 10.55
N GLY A 9 19.31 -18.25 11.14
CA GLY A 9 20.72 -17.87 11.20
C GLY A 9 21.00 -16.64 12.06
N ILE A 10 20.20 -16.37 13.09
CA ILE A 10 20.21 -15.11 13.86
C ILE A 10 21.60 -14.83 14.46
N SER A 11 22.24 -15.84 15.05
CA SER A 11 23.60 -15.70 15.60
C SER A 11 24.67 -15.60 14.52
N GLN A 12 24.47 -16.20 13.34
CA GLN A 12 25.39 -16.07 12.20
C GLN A 12 25.35 -14.64 11.62
N ALA A 13 24.18 -14.00 11.66
CA ALA A 13 23.99 -12.60 11.30
C ALA A 13 24.44 -11.61 12.40
N GLY A 14 25.00 -12.10 13.53
CA GLY A 14 25.47 -11.25 14.63
C GLY A 14 24.34 -10.59 15.44
N SER A 15 23.14 -11.14 15.41
CA SER A 15 21.95 -10.61 16.10
C SER A 15 21.51 -11.49 17.28
N THR A 16 20.48 -11.04 18.00
CA THR A 16 19.84 -11.77 19.11
C THR A 16 18.33 -11.80 18.93
N VAL A 17 17.66 -12.81 19.47
CA VAL A 17 16.18 -12.93 19.40
C VAL A 17 15.49 -11.65 19.90
N ARG A 18 16.01 -11.04 20.97
CA ARG A 18 15.48 -9.77 21.49
C ARG A 18 15.62 -8.64 20.47
N ARG A 19 16.78 -8.53 19.81
CA ARG A 19 17.02 -7.51 18.78
C ARG A 19 16.11 -7.70 17.57
N GLU A 20 15.90 -8.94 17.13
CA GLU A 20 14.98 -9.27 16.04
C GLU A 20 13.52 -8.92 16.37
N VAL A 21 13.05 -9.22 17.58
CA VAL A 21 11.69 -8.85 18.01
C VAL A 21 11.52 -7.33 18.02
N VAL A 22 12.50 -6.59 18.55
CA VAL A 22 12.46 -5.11 18.56
C VAL A 22 12.51 -4.55 17.13
N ALA A 23 13.31 -5.13 16.24
CA ALA A 23 13.36 -4.75 14.83
C ALA A 23 12.02 -5.01 14.11
N GLY A 24 11.39 -6.16 14.38
CA GLY A 24 10.06 -6.48 13.85
C GLY A 24 8.99 -5.50 14.32
N ILE A 25 8.96 -5.18 15.63
CA ILE A 25 8.03 -4.17 16.18
C ILE A 25 8.29 -2.80 15.55
N THR A 26 9.56 -2.42 15.38
CA THR A 26 9.93 -1.14 14.76
C THR A 26 9.44 -1.07 13.31
N THR A 27 9.65 -2.15 12.55
CA THR A 27 9.20 -2.27 11.16
C THR A 27 7.67 -2.17 11.08
N PHE A 28 6.97 -2.90 11.96
CA PHE A 28 5.51 -2.80 12.05
C PHE A 28 5.04 -1.37 12.31
N LEU A 29 5.62 -0.69 13.30
CA LEU A 29 5.25 0.69 13.64
C LEU A 29 5.51 1.67 12.49
N THR A 30 6.56 1.45 11.69
CA THR A 30 6.84 2.29 10.51
C THR A 30 5.85 2.09 9.38
N MET A 31 5.25 0.90 9.24
CA MET A 31 4.31 0.57 8.16
C MET A 31 2.85 0.61 8.59
N ALA A 32 2.57 0.72 9.89
CA ALA A 32 1.23 0.65 10.47
C ALA A 32 0.25 1.69 9.90
N TYR A 33 0.74 2.80 9.34
CA TYR A 33 -0.11 3.79 8.67
C TYR A 33 -0.94 3.18 7.54
N ILE A 34 -0.44 2.13 6.88
CA ILE A 34 -1.12 1.43 5.76
C ILE A 34 -2.48 0.88 6.19
N VAL A 35 -2.63 0.51 7.47
CA VAL A 35 -3.90 0.04 8.06
C VAL A 35 -5.03 1.07 7.91
N PHE A 36 -4.70 2.35 7.84
CA PHE A 36 -5.67 3.44 7.69
C PHE A 36 -5.69 4.02 6.27
N VAL A 37 -4.52 4.11 5.63
CA VAL A 37 -4.41 4.75 4.31
C VAL A 37 -4.91 3.84 3.20
N ASN A 38 -4.63 2.53 3.25
CA ASN A 38 -5.12 1.63 2.18
C ASN A 38 -6.65 1.57 2.13
N PRO A 39 -7.37 1.35 3.25
CA PRO A 39 -8.84 1.33 3.22
C PRO A 39 -9.47 2.67 2.79
N SER A 40 -8.85 3.82 3.13
CA SER A 40 -9.34 5.14 2.71
C SER A 40 -9.19 5.40 1.20
N ILE A 41 -8.26 4.69 0.54
CA ILE A 41 -8.13 4.70 -0.92
C ILE A 41 -9.10 3.70 -1.54
N LEU A 42 -9.16 2.46 -1.05
CA LEU A 42 -10.00 1.41 -1.67
C LEU A 42 -11.49 1.68 -1.55
N VAL A 43 -11.95 2.27 -0.44
CA VAL A 43 -13.36 2.61 -0.23
C VAL A 43 -13.89 3.58 -1.29
N GLN A 44 -13.04 4.42 -1.89
CA GLN A 44 -13.44 5.34 -2.96
C GLN A 44 -13.81 4.64 -4.26
N ALA A 45 -13.36 3.40 -4.47
CA ALA A 45 -13.75 2.59 -5.63
C ALA A 45 -15.17 2.02 -5.52
N VAL A 46 -15.79 2.09 -4.33
CA VAL A 46 -17.11 1.49 -4.08
C VAL A 46 -18.22 2.47 -4.48
N PRO A 47 -19.10 2.09 -5.43
CA PRO A 47 -20.21 2.94 -5.85
C PRO A 47 -21.20 3.23 -4.70
N GLY A 48 -21.75 4.44 -4.68
CA GLY A 48 -22.80 4.83 -3.74
C GLY A 48 -22.32 5.30 -2.36
N ILE A 49 -21.00 5.31 -2.10
CA ILE A 49 -20.44 5.84 -0.84
C ILE A 49 -20.19 7.34 -0.93
N PHE A 50 -19.69 7.81 -2.08
CA PHE A 50 -19.30 9.20 -2.31
C PHE A 50 -20.15 9.85 -3.41
N ASP A 51 -20.43 11.14 -3.28
CA ASP A 51 -20.97 11.96 -4.36
C ASP A 51 -19.86 12.41 -5.36
N GLN A 52 -20.27 13.12 -6.42
CA GLN A 52 -19.35 13.67 -7.42
C GLN A 52 -18.36 14.70 -6.86
N THR A 53 -18.64 15.25 -5.67
CA THR A 53 -17.78 16.20 -4.96
C THR A 53 -16.82 15.51 -3.99
N GLY A 54 -16.94 14.18 -3.82
CA GLY A 54 -16.13 13.38 -2.90
C GLY A 54 -16.65 13.38 -1.46
N LYS A 55 -17.88 13.83 -1.21
CA LYS A 55 -18.50 13.80 0.11
C LYS A 55 -19.18 12.46 0.36
N ILE A 56 -19.06 11.94 1.57
CA ILE A 56 -19.73 10.72 2.00
C ILE A 56 -21.25 10.96 2.03
N ILE A 57 -21.98 10.16 1.25
CA ILE A 57 -23.46 10.18 1.21
C ILE A 57 -24.08 9.05 2.03
N ASP A 58 -23.35 7.94 2.22
CA ASP A 58 -23.77 6.83 3.07
C ASP A 58 -22.66 6.46 4.06
N GLN A 59 -22.82 6.94 5.29
CA GLN A 59 -21.86 6.70 6.37
C GLN A 59 -21.85 5.24 6.82
N ALA A 60 -23.00 4.54 6.77
CA ALA A 60 -23.08 3.14 7.19
C ALA A 60 -22.33 2.25 6.19
N LEU A 61 -22.52 2.51 4.89
CA LEU A 61 -21.82 1.83 3.81
C LEU A 61 -20.31 2.15 3.84
N TYR A 62 -19.93 3.41 4.05
CA TYR A 62 -18.54 3.81 4.25
C TYR A 62 -17.88 3.00 5.38
N ASN A 63 -18.49 2.99 6.56
CA ASN A 63 -17.92 2.30 7.72
C ASN A 63 -17.80 0.79 7.50
N SER A 64 -18.78 0.18 6.81
CA SER A 64 -18.77 -1.24 6.49
C SER A 64 -17.63 -1.61 5.54
N TYR A 65 -17.49 -0.91 4.40
CA TYR A 65 -16.42 -1.20 3.43
C TYR A 65 -15.04 -0.79 3.93
N TYR A 66 -14.92 0.36 4.60
CA TYR A 66 -13.66 0.80 5.20
C TYR A 66 -13.14 -0.24 6.21
N GLY A 67 -14.02 -0.73 7.08
CA GLY A 67 -13.69 -1.80 8.02
C GLY A 67 -13.32 -3.11 7.33
N ALA A 68 -14.07 -3.51 6.31
CA ALA A 68 -13.79 -4.73 5.54
C ALA A 68 -12.42 -4.67 4.84
N PHE A 69 -12.10 -3.56 4.15
CA PHE A 69 -10.79 -3.35 3.52
C PHE A 69 -9.66 -3.27 4.54
N MET A 70 -9.90 -2.71 5.73
CA MET A 70 -8.92 -2.70 6.83
C MET A 70 -8.56 -4.12 7.26
N VAL A 71 -9.56 -4.96 7.53
CA VAL A 71 -9.34 -6.36 7.93
C VAL A 71 -8.62 -7.12 6.81
N ALA A 72 -9.06 -6.96 5.54
CA ALA A 72 -8.40 -7.58 4.40
C ALA A 72 -6.93 -7.16 4.26
N THR A 73 -6.63 -5.86 4.46
CA THR A 73 -5.26 -5.32 4.43
C THR A 73 -4.38 -5.94 5.53
N ILE A 74 -4.90 -6.02 6.76
CA ILE A 74 -4.15 -6.58 7.90
C ILE A 74 -3.88 -8.07 7.67
N VAL A 75 -4.91 -8.84 7.29
CA VAL A 75 -4.79 -10.28 7.10
C VAL A 75 -3.88 -10.60 5.91
N GLY A 76 -4.07 -9.91 4.77
CA GLY A 76 -3.25 -10.08 3.58
C GLY A 76 -1.78 -9.74 3.84
N GLY A 77 -1.50 -8.57 4.43
CA GLY A 77 -0.13 -8.17 4.77
C GLY A 77 0.52 -9.09 5.81
N ALA A 78 -0.23 -9.57 6.80
CA ALA A 78 0.28 -10.53 7.78
C ALA A 78 0.64 -11.87 7.13
N VAL A 79 -0.23 -12.42 6.28
CA VAL A 79 0.02 -13.68 5.56
C VAL A 79 1.22 -13.53 4.62
N ALA A 80 1.26 -12.46 3.80
CA ALA A 80 2.37 -12.20 2.89
C ALA A 80 3.71 -12.05 3.66
N THR A 81 3.71 -11.29 4.76
CA THR A 81 4.91 -11.12 5.60
C THR A 81 5.35 -12.44 6.24
N ILE A 82 4.41 -13.29 6.68
CA ILE A 82 4.73 -14.62 7.22
C ILE A 82 5.35 -15.50 6.12
N ILE A 83 4.83 -15.46 4.90
CA ILE A 83 5.39 -16.21 3.77
C ILE A 83 6.80 -15.69 3.46
N MET A 84 7.02 -14.38 3.40
CA MET A 84 8.35 -13.80 3.20
C MET A 84 9.34 -14.25 4.29
N GLY A 85 8.93 -14.19 5.55
CA GLY A 85 9.75 -14.63 6.68
C GLY A 85 10.03 -16.14 6.69
N LEU A 86 9.01 -16.99 6.51
CA LEU A 86 9.17 -18.44 6.62
C LEU A 86 9.71 -19.09 5.35
N PHE A 87 9.21 -18.72 4.18
CA PHE A 87 9.56 -19.35 2.91
C PHE A 87 10.80 -18.71 2.26
N ALA A 88 10.84 -17.39 2.18
CA ALA A 88 11.98 -16.68 1.59
C ALA A 88 13.14 -16.50 2.59
N ASN A 89 12.85 -16.56 3.90
CA ASN A 89 13.81 -16.37 4.99
C ASN A 89 14.49 -15.00 4.90
N TYR A 90 13.65 -13.98 4.72
CA TYR A 90 14.01 -12.56 4.65
C TYR A 90 13.36 -11.76 5.77
N PRO A 91 14.08 -10.83 6.42
CA PRO A 91 13.50 -9.92 7.43
C PRO A 91 12.78 -8.74 6.76
N PHE A 92 12.06 -8.99 5.67
CA PHE A 92 11.33 -7.98 4.91
C PHE A 92 9.84 -8.13 5.19
N ALA A 93 9.18 -7.02 5.50
CA ALA A 93 7.74 -6.97 5.68
C ALA A 93 7.06 -6.66 4.35
N LEU A 94 5.98 -7.38 4.06
CA LEU A 94 5.15 -7.16 2.88
C LEU A 94 3.84 -6.49 3.29
N ALA A 95 3.48 -5.45 2.56
CA ALA A 95 2.22 -4.73 2.69
C ALA A 95 1.79 -4.21 1.32
N PRO A 96 0.51 -3.84 1.15
CA PRO A 96 0.02 -3.36 -0.15
C PRO A 96 0.81 -2.17 -0.70
N GLY A 97 1.23 -2.28 -1.95
CA GLY A 97 1.91 -1.22 -2.68
C GLY A 97 1.01 0.00 -2.85
N MET A 98 1.35 1.11 -2.18
CA MET A 98 0.51 2.32 -2.16
C MET A 98 0.31 2.92 -3.56
N GLY A 99 1.29 2.74 -4.45
CA GLY A 99 1.21 3.07 -5.86
C GLY A 99 0.10 2.33 -6.61
N LEU A 100 0.07 1.02 -6.44
CA LEU A 100 -0.87 0.14 -7.12
C LEU A 100 -2.30 0.37 -6.62
N ASN A 101 -2.48 0.61 -5.32
CA ASN A 101 -3.79 0.93 -4.75
C ASN A 101 -4.37 2.23 -5.32
N ALA A 102 -3.54 3.25 -5.52
CA ALA A 102 -3.96 4.50 -6.14
C ALA A 102 -4.32 4.32 -7.63
N TYR A 103 -3.51 3.57 -8.38
CA TYR A 103 -3.83 3.23 -9.77
C TYR A 103 -5.14 2.43 -9.86
N PHE A 104 -5.32 1.43 -9.00
CA PHE A 104 -6.54 0.61 -8.88
C PHE A 104 -7.78 1.49 -8.66
N THR A 105 -7.78 2.32 -7.61
CA THR A 105 -8.97 3.12 -7.27
C THR A 105 -9.21 4.20 -8.31
N TYR A 106 -8.24 5.09 -8.54
CA TYR A 106 -8.50 6.34 -9.26
C TYR A 106 -8.48 6.16 -10.77
N THR A 107 -7.62 5.27 -11.29
CA THR A 107 -7.52 5.06 -12.73
C THR A 107 -8.45 3.95 -13.20
N VAL A 108 -8.33 2.76 -12.63
CA VAL A 108 -9.09 1.59 -13.10
C VAL A 108 -10.56 1.72 -12.70
N CYS A 109 -10.86 1.96 -11.43
CA CYS A 109 -12.24 1.98 -10.97
C CYS A 109 -12.96 3.28 -11.33
N LEU A 110 -12.37 4.44 -11.01
CA LEU A 110 -13.05 5.73 -11.18
C LEU A 110 -12.95 6.30 -12.60
N LYS A 111 -11.76 6.32 -13.20
CA LYS A 111 -11.56 6.93 -14.53
C LYS A 111 -12.02 6.03 -15.68
N LEU A 112 -11.66 4.74 -15.66
CA LEU A 112 -12.05 3.78 -16.69
C LEU A 112 -13.45 3.18 -16.43
N GLY A 113 -14.03 3.41 -15.25
CA GLY A 113 -15.35 2.91 -14.89
C GLY A 113 -15.42 1.40 -14.72
N ILE A 114 -14.28 0.73 -14.52
CA ILE A 114 -14.25 -0.73 -14.34
C ILE A 114 -14.67 -1.06 -12.90
N PRO A 115 -15.69 -1.90 -12.68
CA PRO A 115 -16.08 -2.33 -11.34
C PRO A 115 -14.88 -2.88 -10.55
N TRP A 116 -14.75 -2.48 -9.28
CA TRP A 116 -13.60 -2.87 -8.45
C TRP A 116 -13.47 -4.40 -8.32
N GLN A 117 -14.56 -5.15 -8.39
CA GLN A 117 -14.57 -6.62 -8.42
C GLN A 117 -13.84 -7.19 -9.64
N LEU A 118 -14.01 -6.56 -10.80
CA LEU A 118 -13.31 -6.92 -12.04
C LEU A 118 -11.87 -6.44 -12.02
N ALA A 119 -11.60 -5.28 -11.42
CA ALA A 119 -10.25 -4.80 -11.19
C ALA A 119 -9.46 -5.76 -10.27
N LEU A 120 -10.09 -6.34 -9.23
CA LEU A 120 -9.46 -7.36 -8.39
C LEU A 120 -9.11 -8.61 -9.20
N THR A 121 -9.93 -8.99 -10.17
CA THR A 121 -9.62 -10.09 -11.09
C THR A 121 -8.42 -9.78 -11.97
N ALA A 122 -8.23 -8.52 -12.38
CA ALA A 122 -7.03 -8.11 -13.11
C ALA A 122 -5.76 -8.27 -12.25
N VAL A 123 -5.81 -7.85 -10.98
CA VAL A 123 -4.70 -8.00 -10.02
C VAL A 123 -4.42 -9.48 -9.74
N PHE A 124 -5.46 -10.30 -9.56
CA PHE A 124 -5.31 -11.74 -9.36
C PHE A 124 -4.65 -12.45 -10.56
N ILE A 125 -5.08 -12.13 -11.80
CA ILE A 125 -4.48 -12.68 -13.02
C ILE A 125 -3.04 -12.21 -13.18
N GLU A 126 -2.76 -10.95 -12.84
CA GLU A 126 -1.42 -10.40 -12.84
C GLU A 126 -0.49 -11.15 -11.88
N GLY A 127 -0.91 -11.39 -10.63
CA GLY A 127 -0.17 -12.21 -9.67
C GLY A 127 0.12 -13.62 -10.19
N LEU A 128 -0.85 -14.27 -10.87
CA LEU A 128 -0.62 -15.57 -11.51
C LEU A 128 0.43 -15.51 -12.63
N ILE A 129 0.41 -14.45 -13.46
CA ILE A 129 1.43 -14.21 -14.48
C ILE A 129 2.81 -14.04 -13.81
N PHE A 130 2.87 -13.32 -12.69
CA PHE A 130 4.10 -13.09 -11.95
C PHE A 130 4.68 -14.37 -11.35
N VAL A 131 3.82 -15.22 -10.74
CA VAL A 131 4.19 -16.56 -10.26
C VAL A 131 4.75 -17.38 -11.42
N PHE A 132 4.06 -17.41 -12.56
CA PHE A 132 4.50 -18.14 -13.74
C PHE A 132 5.88 -17.67 -14.25
N LEU A 133 6.09 -16.35 -14.36
CA LEU A 133 7.37 -15.77 -14.80
C LEU A 133 8.50 -16.01 -13.79
N THR A 134 8.19 -16.05 -12.50
CA THR A 134 9.16 -16.33 -11.44
C THR A 134 9.59 -17.80 -11.47
N VAL A 135 8.65 -18.73 -11.63
CA VAL A 135 8.92 -20.17 -11.71
C VAL A 135 9.68 -20.53 -13.00
N THR A 136 9.36 -19.91 -14.13
CA THR A 136 10.03 -20.15 -15.42
C THR A 136 11.39 -19.46 -15.54
N GLY A 137 11.75 -18.56 -14.61
CA GLY A 137 13.00 -17.80 -14.67
C GLY A 137 13.00 -16.66 -15.71
N ALA A 138 11.88 -16.45 -16.41
CA ALA A 138 11.72 -15.39 -17.42
C ALA A 138 11.76 -13.97 -16.83
N ARG A 139 11.64 -13.82 -15.51
CA ARG A 139 11.81 -12.54 -14.79
C ARG A 139 13.07 -11.74 -15.20
N ALA A 140 14.19 -12.42 -15.44
CA ALA A 140 15.46 -11.76 -15.76
C ALA A 140 15.44 -11.16 -17.17
N PHE A 141 14.57 -11.68 -18.05
CA PHE A 141 14.33 -11.11 -19.37
C PHE A 141 13.52 -9.81 -19.25
N VAL A 142 12.42 -9.83 -18.47
CA VAL A 142 11.59 -8.63 -18.22
C VAL A 142 12.40 -7.51 -17.56
N ALA A 143 13.23 -7.84 -16.56
CA ALA A 143 14.09 -6.87 -15.88
C ALA A 143 15.10 -6.19 -16.80
N ARG A 144 15.61 -6.91 -17.82
CA ARG A 144 16.55 -6.41 -18.82
C ARG A 144 15.87 -5.69 -19.98
N ALA A 145 14.61 -6.03 -20.28
CA ALA A 145 13.86 -5.43 -21.37
C ALA A 145 13.47 -3.96 -21.11
N VAL A 146 13.35 -3.55 -19.83
CA VAL A 146 12.89 -2.19 -19.50
C VAL A 146 14.05 -1.27 -19.09
N PRO A 147 14.23 -0.13 -19.77
CA PRO A 147 15.27 0.84 -19.45
C PRO A 147 15.13 1.45 -18.05
N GLN A 148 16.25 1.73 -17.38
CA GLN A 148 16.27 2.40 -16.07
C GLN A 148 15.49 3.72 -16.03
N PRO A 149 15.51 4.60 -17.06
CA PRO A 149 14.70 5.82 -17.07
C PRO A 149 13.20 5.57 -16.93
N VAL A 150 12.68 4.49 -17.54
CA VAL A 150 11.25 4.13 -17.44
C VAL A 150 10.92 3.71 -16.02
N LYS A 151 11.79 2.92 -15.37
CA LYS A 151 11.62 2.49 -13.97
C LYS A 151 11.57 3.69 -13.03
N ALA A 152 12.51 4.62 -13.19
CA ALA A 152 12.57 5.84 -12.38
C ALA A 152 11.35 6.76 -12.61
N ALA A 153 10.91 6.91 -13.87
CA ALA A 153 9.76 7.74 -14.21
C ALA A 153 8.44 7.20 -13.63
N THR A 154 8.24 5.88 -13.63
CA THR A 154 7.04 5.24 -13.05
C THR A 154 6.92 5.55 -11.56
N GLY A 155 8.00 5.37 -10.79
CA GLY A 155 8.02 5.69 -9.36
C GLY A 155 7.74 7.16 -9.07
N ALA A 156 8.42 8.07 -9.79
CA ALA A 156 8.22 9.51 -9.64
C ALA A 156 6.79 9.96 -10.00
N GLY A 157 6.24 9.44 -11.11
CA GLY A 157 4.89 9.78 -11.58
C GLY A 157 3.79 9.33 -10.60
N ILE A 158 3.88 8.09 -10.12
CA ILE A 158 2.94 7.56 -9.13
C ILE A 158 3.05 8.31 -7.80
N GLY A 159 4.27 8.61 -7.36
CA GLY A 159 4.51 9.37 -6.12
C GLY A 159 3.91 10.78 -6.18
N LEU A 160 4.15 11.53 -7.26
CA LEU A 160 3.55 12.86 -7.47
C LEU A 160 2.03 12.79 -7.57
N PHE A 161 1.49 11.76 -8.21
CA PHE A 161 0.05 11.54 -8.30
C PHE A 161 -0.58 11.28 -6.92
N ILE A 162 0.02 10.42 -6.10
CA ILE A 162 -0.45 10.17 -4.72
C ILE A 162 -0.33 11.44 -3.86
N ALA A 163 0.74 12.19 -4.02
CA ALA A 163 0.92 13.46 -3.31
C ALA A 163 -0.22 14.45 -3.65
N LEU A 164 -0.57 14.58 -4.94
CA LEU A 164 -1.69 15.41 -5.38
C LEU A 164 -3.03 14.94 -4.78
N ILE A 165 -3.28 13.62 -4.76
CA ILE A 165 -4.48 13.06 -4.14
C ILE A 165 -4.51 13.34 -2.63
N GLY A 166 -3.38 13.22 -1.94
CA GLY A 166 -3.25 13.58 -0.52
C GLY A 166 -3.60 15.04 -0.27
N LEU A 167 -3.06 15.96 -1.09
CA LEU A 167 -3.37 17.39 -1.02
C LEU A 167 -4.84 17.69 -1.30
N LYS A 168 -5.45 16.95 -2.24
CA LYS A 168 -6.88 17.04 -2.54
C LYS A 168 -7.74 16.59 -1.35
N ASN A 169 -7.43 15.43 -0.76
CA ASN A 169 -8.16 14.88 0.38
C ASN A 169 -8.00 15.76 1.64
N ALA A 170 -6.87 16.44 1.79
CA ALA A 170 -6.63 17.43 2.84
C ALA A 170 -7.37 18.77 2.62
N GLY A 171 -7.99 18.98 1.46
CA GLY A 171 -8.63 20.25 1.09
C GLY A 171 -7.64 21.39 0.80
N ILE A 172 -6.34 21.08 0.65
CA ILE A 172 -5.30 22.05 0.28
C ILE A 172 -5.39 22.36 -1.22
N VAL A 173 -5.71 21.35 -2.02
CA VAL A 173 -5.92 21.46 -3.46
C VAL A 173 -7.39 21.18 -3.79
N MET A 174 -7.97 21.97 -4.67
CA MET A 174 -9.31 21.72 -5.22
C MET A 174 -9.29 21.76 -6.76
N PRO A 175 -10.21 21.04 -7.42
CA PRO A 175 -10.30 21.06 -8.88
C PRO A 175 -10.71 22.44 -9.38
N ASP A 176 -10.09 22.88 -10.46
CA ASP A 176 -10.44 24.11 -11.18
C ASP A 176 -10.74 23.79 -12.65
N PRO A 177 -11.85 24.27 -13.23
CA PRO A 177 -12.19 23.97 -14.63
C PRO A 177 -11.19 24.51 -15.66
N VAL A 178 -10.41 25.54 -15.30
CA VAL A 178 -9.49 26.25 -16.20
C VAL A 178 -8.05 25.79 -15.99
N THR A 179 -7.60 25.68 -14.74
CA THR A 179 -6.21 25.33 -14.39
C THR A 179 -6.04 23.88 -13.95
N ALA A 180 -7.11 23.07 -13.96
CA ALA A 180 -7.22 21.73 -13.37
C ALA A 180 -7.06 21.69 -11.83
N VAL A 181 -6.22 22.55 -11.26
CA VAL A 181 -5.89 22.64 -9.84
C VAL A 181 -5.89 24.11 -9.40
N THR A 182 -6.52 24.39 -8.27
CA THR A 182 -6.44 25.66 -7.55
C THR A 182 -6.28 25.43 -6.04
N LEU A 183 -5.96 26.49 -5.30
CA LEU A 183 -5.80 26.44 -3.84
C LEU A 183 -7.17 26.28 -3.19
N GLY A 184 -7.29 25.29 -2.30
CA GLY A 184 -8.49 25.05 -1.51
C GLY A 184 -8.65 26.04 -0.34
N HIS A 185 -9.70 25.85 0.45
CA HIS A 185 -10.01 26.71 1.58
C HIS A 185 -9.14 26.38 2.80
N LEU A 186 -7.98 27.04 2.89
CA LEU A 186 -7.02 26.81 3.99
C LEU A 186 -7.54 27.18 5.39
N ASN A 187 -8.62 27.97 5.48
CA ASN A 187 -9.20 28.37 6.77
C ASN A 187 -10.14 27.32 7.38
N ARG A 188 -10.39 26.20 6.69
CA ARG A 188 -11.23 25.13 7.23
C ARG A 188 -10.49 24.38 8.34
N PRO A 189 -11.16 24.02 9.45
CA PRO A 189 -10.55 23.23 10.53
C PRO A 189 -9.89 21.94 10.02
N ASP A 190 -10.54 21.25 9.08
CA ASP A 190 -10.05 20.01 8.46
C ASP A 190 -8.68 20.21 7.77
N THR A 191 -8.57 21.28 6.98
CA THR A 191 -7.36 21.60 6.19
C THR A 191 -6.23 22.11 7.07
N LEU A 192 -6.55 22.94 8.07
CA LEU A 192 -5.56 23.39 9.07
C LEU A 192 -5.00 22.21 9.86
N LEU A 193 -5.86 21.27 10.26
CA LEU A 193 -5.45 20.06 10.96
C LEU A 193 -4.54 19.18 10.09
N ALA A 194 -4.85 19.05 8.80
CA ALA A 194 -4.02 18.31 7.85
C ALA A 194 -2.64 18.96 7.66
N ILE A 195 -2.57 20.28 7.53
CA ILE A 195 -1.30 21.03 7.43
C ILE A 195 -0.47 20.86 8.70
N LEU A 196 -1.09 21.03 9.87
CA LEU A 196 -0.44 20.84 11.16
C LEU A 196 0.11 19.41 11.30
N GLY A 197 -0.71 18.41 10.98
CA GLY A 197 -0.33 17.00 11.03
C GLY A 197 0.80 16.64 10.08
N PHE A 198 0.82 17.23 8.89
CA PHE A 198 1.93 17.11 7.95
C PHE A 198 3.24 17.61 8.56
N PHE A 199 3.25 18.82 9.14
CA PHE A 199 4.46 19.35 9.77
C PHE A 199 4.90 18.55 11.00
N ILE A 200 3.97 18.09 11.84
CA ILE A 200 4.29 17.18 12.95
C ILE A 200 4.99 15.93 12.43
N THR A 201 4.44 15.32 11.38
CA THR A 201 5.01 14.10 10.77
C THR A 201 6.39 14.36 10.19
N VAL A 202 6.57 15.47 9.45
CA VAL A 202 7.86 15.86 8.86
C VAL A 202 8.90 16.12 9.94
N VAL A 203 8.55 16.79 11.03
CA VAL A 203 9.47 17.04 12.15
C VAL A 203 9.87 15.72 12.82
N LEU A 204 8.93 14.84 13.13
CA LEU A 204 9.23 13.52 13.70
C LEU A 204 10.09 12.67 12.76
N PHE A 205 9.82 12.74 11.46
CA PHE A 205 10.59 12.05 10.43
C PHE A 205 12.02 12.60 10.35
N ALA A 206 12.20 13.92 10.33
CA ALA A 206 13.51 14.57 10.32
C ALA A 206 14.33 14.28 11.58
N LEU A 207 13.66 14.06 12.72
CA LEU A 207 14.28 13.64 13.98
C LEU A 207 14.56 12.13 14.04
N ASN A 208 14.31 11.38 12.96
CA ASN A 208 14.50 9.92 12.86
C ASN A 208 13.75 9.13 13.95
N VAL A 209 12.57 9.60 14.37
CA VAL A 209 11.75 8.89 15.36
C VAL A 209 11.13 7.65 14.71
N PRO A 210 11.32 6.44 15.27
CA PRO A 210 10.70 5.22 14.75
C PRO A 210 9.16 5.32 14.76
N GLY A 211 8.52 5.00 13.64
CA GLY A 211 7.07 5.15 13.50
C GLY A 211 6.60 6.61 13.44
N SER A 212 7.45 7.54 12.98
CA SER A 212 7.14 8.98 12.84
C SER A 212 5.80 9.26 12.17
N ILE A 213 5.46 8.53 11.10
CA ILE A 213 4.18 8.66 10.39
C ILE A 213 3.01 8.25 11.30
N LEU A 214 3.12 7.10 11.98
CA LEU A 214 2.08 6.63 12.91
C LEU A 214 1.89 7.60 14.08
N LEU A 215 2.99 8.05 14.69
CA LEU A 215 2.95 9.03 15.77
C LEU A 215 2.35 10.36 15.29
N GLY A 216 2.70 10.79 14.08
CA GLY A 216 2.10 11.95 13.43
C GLY A 216 0.59 11.81 13.29
N ILE A 217 0.09 10.65 12.81
CA ILE A 217 -1.35 10.35 12.72
C ILE A 217 -2.00 10.39 14.10
N ILE A 218 -1.41 9.75 15.12
CA ILE A 218 -1.97 9.72 16.48
C ILE A 218 -2.05 11.12 17.07
N LEU A 219 -0.96 11.90 17.03
CA LEU A 219 -0.92 13.27 17.54
C LEU A 219 -1.93 14.17 16.82
N THR A 220 -1.99 14.08 15.49
CA THR A 220 -2.97 14.84 14.69
C THR A 220 -4.40 14.44 15.04
N THR A 221 -4.66 13.16 15.28
CA THR A 221 -5.98 12.65 15.68
C THR A 221 -6.38 13.19 17.05
N ILE A 222 -5.45 13.22 18.01
CA ILE A 222 -5.67 13.80 19.35
C ILE A 222 -5.96 15.30 19.26
N ILE A 223 -5.18 16.04 18.47
CA ILE A 223 -5.41 17.47 18.24
C ILE A 223 -6.77 17.70 17.57
N GLY A 224 -7.14 16.86 16.60
CA GLY A 224 -8.43 16.91 15.91
C GLY A 224 -9.63 16.61 16.81
N ALA A 225 -9.43 15.85 17.89
CA ALA A 225 -10.45 15.55 18.90
C ALA A 225 -10.64 16.70 19.90
N THR A 226 -9.78 17.71 19.90
CA THR A 226 -9.95 18.87 20.78
C THR A 226 -11.16 19.71 20.35
N PRO A 227 -11.82 20.42 21.30
CA PRO A 227 -12.98 21.27 20.98
C PRO A 227 -12.69 22.39 19.98
N LEU A 228 -11.40 22.73 19.78
CA LEU A 228 -10.95 23.76 18.84
C LEU A 228 -11.14 23.34 17.38
N PHE A 229 -10.89 22.07 17.07
CA PHE A 229 -11.03 21.52 15.72
C PHE A 229 -12.33 20.74 15.57
N ASN A 230 -12.71 19.94 16.58
CA ASN A 230 -13.92 19.11 16.62
C ASN A 230 -14.14 18.24 15.36
N VAL A 231 -13.04 17.81 14.73
CA VAL A 231 -13.04 16.99 13.51
C VAL A 231 -13.10 15.50 13.86
N THR A 232 -12.40 15.09 14.92
CA THR A 232 -12.34 13.68 15.35
C THR A 232 -13.40 13.41 16.42
N GLN A 233 -14.30 12.47 16.16
CA GLN A 233 -15.28 12.00 17.16
C GLN A 233 -14.75 10.73 17.85
N TYR A 234 -14.67 10.75 19.18
CA TYR A 234 -14.22 9.60 19.96
C TYR A 234 -15.31 8.52 20.02
N GLN A 235 -15.00 7.32 19.54
CA GLN A 235 -15.96 6.20 19.47
C GLN A 235 -15.60 5.03 20.42
N GLY A 236 -14.63 5.20 21.32
CA GLY A 236 -14.19 4.19 22.29
C GLY A 236 -12.78 3.65 22.05
N ILE A 237 -12.30 2.80 22.96
CA ILE A 237 -10.94 2.19 22.93
C ILE A 237 -10.94 0.83 22.23
N ILE A 238 -12.01 0.05 22.41
CA ILE A 238 -12.16 -1.30 21.85
C ILE A 238 -13.38 -1.31 20.94
N GLY A 239 -13.12 -1.38 19.64
CA GLY A 239 -14.16 -1.55 18.62
C GLY A 239 -14.50 -3.02 18.39
N LYS A 240 -15.65 -3.28 17.76
CA LYS A 240 -15.93 -4.60 17.18
C LYS A 240 -14.99 -4.84 16.00
N ILE A 241 -14.57 -6.09 15.81
CA ILE A 241 -13.87 -6.49 14.58
C ILE A 241 -14.82 -6.21 13.42
N PRO A 242 -14.42 -5.40 12.42
CA PRO A 242 -15.28 -5.13 11.27
C PRO A 242 -15.62 -6.41 10.50
N ASP A 243 -16.83 -6.46 9.95
CA ASP A 243 -17.24 -7.58 9.11
C ASP A 243 -16.51 -7.54 7.75
N ILE A 244 -15.89 -8.66 7.36
CA ILE A 244 -15.15 -8.80 6.10
C ILE A 244 -16.07 -9.18 4.92
N SER A 245 -17.30 -9.62 5.20
CA SER A 245 -18.25 -10.11 4.19
C SER A 245 -18.45 -9.20 2.96
N PRO A 246 -18.38 -7.84 3.05
CA PRO A 246 -18.56 -6.98 1.88
C PRO A 246 -17.47 -7.13 0.82
N THR A 247 -16.27 -7.58 1.20
CA THR A 247 -15.08 -7.64 0.33
C THR A 247 -14.59 -9.07 0.08
N PHE A 248 -14.94 -10.00 0.95
CA PHE A 248 -14.46 -11.37 0.90
C PHE A 248 -14.95 -12.13 -0.34
N PHE A 249 -14.01 -12.71 -1.11
CA PHE A 249 -14.26 -13.46 -2.35
C PHE A 249 -15.20 -12.77 -3.35
N LYS A 250 -15.10 -11.44 -3.47
CA LYS A 250 -15.86 -10.66 -4.47
C LYS A 250 -15.18 -10.57 -5.83
N LEU A 251 -14.24 -11.47 -6.13
CA LEU A 251 -13.65 -11.60 -7.46
C LEU A 251 -14.73 -11.99 -8.47
N GLN A 252 -14.78 -11.27 -9.60
CA GLN A 252 -15.74 -11.53 -10.66
C GLN A 252 -15.02 -11.88 -11.95
N PHE A 253 -15.45 -12.96 -12.60
CA PHE A 253 -14.98 -13.34 -13.92
C PHE A 253 -16.12 -13.07 -14.90
N ASP A 254 -16.02 -11.96 -15.63
CA ASP A 254 -16.96 -11.66 -16.72
C ASP A 254 -16.28 -11.95 -18.07
N ALA A 255 -16.87 -12.86 -18.85
CA ALA A 255 -16.32 -13.29 -20.12
C ALA A 255 -16.19 -12.13 -21.13
N GLN A 256 -17.11 -11.16 -21.10
CA GLN A 256 -17.03 -10.01 -22.01
C GLN A 256 -15.86 -9.07 -21.63
N THR A 257 -15.69 -8.81 -20.34
CA THR A 257 -14.56 -8.01 -19.84
C THR A 257 -13.21 -8.71 -20.05
N LEU A 258 -13.12 -10.03 -19.84
CA LEU A 258 -11.89 -10.81 -20.06
C LEU A 258 -11.45 -10.81 -21.54
N LEU A 259 -12.38 -10.64 -22.47
CA LEU A 259 -12.11 -10.51 -23.90
C LEU A 259 -11.84 -9.05 -24.32
N SER A 260 -11.99 -8.09 -23.42
CA SER A 260 -11.75 -6.68 -23.69
C SER A 260 -10.26 -6.37 -23.75
N GLY A 261 -9.82 -5.66 -24.78
CA GLY A 261 -8.45 -5.16 -24.88
C GLY A 261 -8.09 -4.23 -23.71
N THR A 262 -9.04 -3.43 -23.22
CA THR A 262 -8.83 -2.53 -22.08
C THR A 262 -8.48 -3.29 -20.80
N PHE A 263 -9.10 -4.46 -20.58
CA PHE A 263 -8.80 -5.30 -19.42
C PHE A 263 -7.35 -5.78 -19.44
N TRP A 264 -6.88 -6.28 -20.58
CA TRP A 264 -5.49 -6.74 -20.73
C TRP A 264 -4.47 -5.60 -20.67
N VAL A 265 -4.83 -4.38 -21.08
CA VAL A 265 -4.01 -3.19 -20.85
C VAL A 265 -3.89 -2.90 -19.35
N VAL A 266 -4.98 -3.05 -18.59
CA VAL A 266 -4.95 -2.88 -17.12
C VAL A 266 -4.10 -3.95 -16.46
N VAL A 267 -4.27 -5.22 -16.82
CA VAL A 267 -3.43 -6.34 -16.34
C VAL A 267 -1.96 -6.08 -16.65
N ALA A 268 -1.63 -5.70 -17.88
CA ALA A 268 -0.27 -5.40 -18.28
C ALA A 268 0.31 -4.20 -17.51
N THR A 269 -0.51 -3.17 -17.23
CA THR A 269 -0.08 -2.01 -16.47
C THR A 269 0.21 -2.37 -15.01
N PHE A 270 -0.68 -3.13 -14.36
CA PHE A 270 -0.41 -3.67 -13.02
C PHE A 270 0.88 -4.47 -13.02
N PHE A 271 1.03 -5.38 -13.98
CA PHE A 271 2.22 -6.21 -14.11
C PHE A 271 3.51 -5.38 -14.20
N PHE A 272 3.53 -4.35 -15.05
CA PHE A 272 4.71 -3.50 -15.19
C PHE A 272 5.00 -2.69 -13.93
N VAL A 273 3.97 -2.10 -13.30
CA VAL A 273 4.14 -1.31 -12.09
C VAL A 273 4.61 -2.18 -10.94
N ASP A 274 3.96 -3.32 -10.70
CA ASP A 274 4.30 -4.27 -9.64
C ASP A 274 5.71 -4.82 -9.82
N PHE A 275 6.04 -5.24 -11.05
CA PHE A 275 7.36 -5.75 -11.36
C PHE A 275 8.49 -4.77 -11.03
N PHE A 276 8.29 -3.46 -11.25
CA PHE A 276 9.30 -2.47 -10.88
C PHE A 276 9.28 -2.12 -9.39
N ASP A 277 8.11 -2.13 -8.75
CA ASP A 277 8.02 -1.90 -7.31
C ASP A 277 8.73 -3.01 -6.55
N THR A 278 8.40 -4.28 -6.82
CA THR A 278 9.04 -5.44 -6.19
C THR A 278 10.53 -5.51 -6.51
N LEU A 279 10.93 -5.27 -7.76
CA LEU A 279 12.35 -5.28 -8.12
C LEU A 279 13.10 -4.16 -7.39
N GLY A 280 12.59 -2.93 -7.43
CA GLY A 280 13.24 -1.76 -6.85
C GLY A 280 13.33 -1.83 -5.33
N THR A 281 12.24 -2.23 -4.66
CA THR A 281 12.18 -2.31 -3.20
C THR A 281 13.04 -3.46 -2.66
N LEU A 282 12.93 -4.67 -3.23
CA LEU A 282 13.74 -5.80 -2.77
C LEU A 282 15.23 -5.60 -3.04
N THR A 283 15.61 -5.02 -4.18
CA THR A 283 17.02 -4.71 -4.46
C THR A 283 17.57 -3.64 -3.52
N GLY A 284 16.83 -2.54 -3.34
CA GLY A 284 17.24 -1.47 -2.42
C GLY A 284 17.32 -1.93 -0.96
N LEU A 285 16.37 -2.74 -0.50
CA LEU A 285 16.42 -3.34 0.83
C LEU A 285 17.62 -4.28 0.97
N ALA A 286 17.86 -5.15 -0.01
CA ALA A 286 18.98 -6.08 0.04
C ALA A 286 20.34 -5.39 0.05
N GLU A 287 20.51 -4.28 -0.69
CA GLU A 287 21.74 -3.46 -0.64
C GLU A 287 21.94 -2.87 0.76
N GLY A 288 20.87 -2.36 1.37
CA GLY A 288 20.91 -1.80 2.73
C GLY A 288 21.13 -2.84 3.85
N THR A 289 20.71 -4.09 3.64
CA THR A 289 20.80 -5.16 4.65
C THR A 289 21.89 -6.19 4.37
N GLY A 290 22.67 -6.03 3.30
CA GLY A 290 23.76 -6.93 2.93
C GLY A 290 23.32 -8.29 2.35
N PHE A 291 22.10 -8.40 1.80
CA PHE A 291 21.59 -9.61 1.14
C PHE A 291 21.83 -9.62 -0.39
N THR A 292 22.79 -8.84 -0.87
CA THR A 292 23.21 -8.82 -2.27
C THR A 292 24.40 -9.74 -2.50
N LYS A 293 24.32 -10.57 -3.54
CA LYS A 293 25.45 -11.33 -4.07
C LYS A 293 26.51 -10.37 -4.65
N LYS A 294 27.72 -10.90 -4.86
CA LYS A 294 28.85 -10.18 -5.48
C LYS A 294 28.58 -9.61 -6.89
N ASN A 295 27.58 -10.12 -7.60
CA ASN A 295 27.15 -9.65 -8.91
C ASN A 295 26.01 -8.62 -8.86
N GLY A 296 25.60 -8.16 -7.68
CA GLY A 296 24.48 -7.23 -7.48
C GLY A 296 23.10 -7.87 -7.49
N GLU A 297 22.99 -9.20 -7.62
CA GLU A 297 21.71 -9.90 -7.56
C GLU A 297 21.30 -10.22 -6.11
N LEU A 298 19.99 -10.28 -5.85
CA LEU A 298 19.44 -10.71 -4.57
C LEU A 298 19.86 -12.16 -4.25
N GLU A 299 20.36 -12.40 -3.03
CA GLU A 299 20.44 -13.76 -2.52
C GLU A 299 19.04 -14.39 -2.47
N ARG A 300 18.88 -15.70 -2.71
CA ARG A 300 17.54 -16.35 -2.64
C ARG A 300 16.41 -15.61 -3.41
N GLY A 301 16.75 -14.82 -4.44
CA GLY A 301 15.84 -13.91 -5.13
C GLY A 301 14.52 -14.56 -5.50
N THR A 302 14.57 -15.68 -6.22
CA THR A 302 13.37 -16.43 -6.66
C THR A 302 12.37 -16.68 -5.54
N ARG A 303 12.83 -16.97 -4.31
CA ARG A 303 11.93 -17.21 -3.18
C ARG A 303 11.27 -15.93 -2.67
N ALA A 304 12.01 -14.82 -2.63
CA ALA A 304 11.47 -13.52 -2.23
C ALA A 304 10.41 -13.04 -3.23
N TYR A 305 10.71 -13.13 -4.52
CA TYR A 305 9.76 -12.76 -5.57
C TYR A 305 8.54 -13.68 -5.63
N LEU A 306 8.70 -14.96 -5.32
CA LEU A 306 7.56 -15.87 -5.24
C LEU A 306 6.72 -15.62 -3.98
N ALA A 307 7.35 -15.28 -2.85
CA ALA A 307 6.63 -14.89 -1.64
C ALA A 307 5.79 -13.62 -1.85
N ASP A 308 6.35 -12.65 -2.56
CA ASP A 308 5.67 -11.42 -2.98
C ASP A 308 4.46 -11.73 -3.88
N ALA A 309 4.67 -12.50 -4.95
CA ALA A 309 3.61 -12.87 -5.90
C ALA A 309 2.52 -13.78 -5.32
N ILE A 310 2.80 -14.55 -4.26
CA ILE A 310 1.78 -15.30 -3.51
C ILE A 310 1.03 -14.39 -2.54
N GLY A 311 1.64 -13.29 -2.10
CA GLY A 311 1.00 -12.27 -1.28
C GLY A 311 -0.04 -11.45 -2.05
N THR A 312 0.18 -11.25 -3.36
CA THR A 312 -0.75 -10.63 -4.32
C THR A 312 -1.96 -11.53 -4.61
#